data_AF-A0A1F9BWN2-F1
#
_entry.id   AF-A0A1F9BWN2-F1
#
_cell.length_a   1.000
_cell.length_b   1.000
_cell.length_c   1.000
_cell.angle_alpha   90.00
_cell.angle_beta   90.00
_cell.angle_gamma   90.00
#
_symmetry.space_group_name_H-M   'P 1'
#
loop_
_entity.id
_entity.type
_entity.pdbx_description
1 polymer ?
#
loop_
_entity_poly.entity_id
_entity_poly.type
_entity_poly.pdbx_seq_one_letter_code
_entity_poly.pdbx_strand_id
1 'polypeptide(L)'
;MTSPGFGEGGDWRKPNGLRGGGPSAVITTKGILRFDPETKEMFLDSVHPGVSVEEILNHTGWDLKLGLEIKETSPPNREELRLIRRFDPQGFWTRATQ
;
A
#
# COMPACT_ATOMS: atom_id res chain seq x y z
N MET A 1 -12.01 -1.30 17.26
CA MET A 1 -11.70 -1.67 15.85
C MET A 1 -12.83 -1.15 14.97
N THR A 2 -12.55 -0.34 13.94
CA THR A 2 -13.58 0.27 13.06
C THR A 2 -13.72 -0.46 11.72
N SER A 3 -12.60 -0.86 11.12
CA SER A 3 -12.55 -1.60 9.84
C SER A 3 -11.70 -2.87 10.00
N PRO A 4 -12.34 -4.05 10.18
CA PRO A 4 -11.61 -5.30 10.41
C PRO A 4 -10.75 -5.75 9.21
N GLY A 5 -9.47 -6.01 9.47
CA GLY A 5 -8.51 -6.59 8.52
C GLY A 5 -8.55 -8.12 8.47
N PHE A 6 -7.38 -8.76 8.49
CA PHE A 6 -7.26 -10.22 8.50
C PHE A 6 -7.12 -10.86 9.89
N GLY A 7 -7.00 -10.05 10.96
CA GLY A 7 -6.90 -10.54 12.32
C GLY A 7 -5.70 -11.47 12.51
N GLU A 8 -5.95 -12.73 12.83
CA GLU A 8 -4.90 -13.76 13.03
C GLU A 8 -4.40 -14.38 11.71
N GLY A 9 -4.92 -13.93 10.56
CA GLY A 9 -4.51 -14.40 9.25
C GLY A 9 -5.41 -15.50 8.68
N GLY A 10 -4.97 -16.12 7.58
CA GLY A 10 -5.65 -17.27 6.96
C GLY A 10 -7.14 -17.02 6.69
N ASP A 11 -7.99 -17.87 7.28
CA ASP A 11 -9.44 -17.83 7.11
C ASP A 11 -10.18 -17.03 8.21
N TRP A 12 -9.46 -16.38 9.14
CA TRP A 12 -10.00 -15.73 10.36
C TRP A 12 -11.25 -14.87 10.11
N ARG A 13 -11.36 -14.22 8.95
CA ARG A 13 -12.52 -13.42 8.56
C ARG A 13 -13.83 -14.23 8.52
N LYS A 14 -13.80 -15.47 8.02
CA LYS A 14 -14.98 -16.32 7.78
C LYS A 14 -15.70 -16.73 9.07
N PRO A 15 -15.04 -17.33 10.09
CA PRO A 15 -15.71 -17.65 11.35
C PRO A 15 -16.16 -16.39 12.12
N ASN A 16 -15.52 -15.24 11.88
CA ASN A 16 -15.92 -13.94 12.45
C ASN A 16 -17.06 -13.24 11.67
N GLY A 17 -17.68 -13.91 10.70
CA GLY A 17 -18.83 -13.38 9.95
C GLY A 17 -18.49 -12.22 8.99
N LEU A 18 -17.21 -11.97 8.73
CA LEU A 18 -16.75 -10.89 7.86
C LEU A 18 -16.80 -11.35 6.40
N ARG A 19 -17.64 -10.68 5.61
CA ARG A 19 -17.80 -10.95 4.18
C ARG A 19 -16.67 -10.30 3.36
N GLY A 20 -16.46 -10.80 2.13
CA GLY A 20 -15.48 -10.27 1.19
C GLY A 20 -14.02 -10.66 1.49
N GLY A 21 -13.10 -10.18 0.64
CA GLY A 21 -11.69 -10.62 0.64
C GLY A 21 -10.76 -9.94 1.64
N GLY A 22 -11.20 -8.90 2.35
CA GLY A 22 -10.33 -8.12 3.24
C GLY A 22 -9.50 -7.05 2.50
N PRO A 23 -8.53 -6.41 3.16
CA PRO A 23 -7.70 -5.38 2.54
C PRO A 23 -6.80 -5.99 1.45
N SER A 24 -6.66 -5.28 0.33
CA SER A 24 -5.84 -5.74 -0.80
C SER A 24 -4.44 -5.11 -0.82
N ALA A 25 -4.33 -3.86 -0.38
CA ALA A 25 -3.08 -3.13 -0.30
C ALA A 25 -3.18 -1.99 0.72
N VAL A 26 -2.03 -1.57 1.23
CA VAL A 26 -1.85 -0.32 1.97
C VAL A 26 -0.88 0.53 1.17
N ILE A 27 -1.32 1.70 0.71
CA ILE A 27 -0.49 2.64 -0.05
C ILE A 27 -0.12 3.77 0.90
N THR A 28 1.17 4.01 1.04
CA THR A 28 1.73 5.05 1.92
C THR A 28 2.45 6.10 1.10
N THR A 29 3.02 7.12 1.74
CA THR A 29 3.91 8.07 1.05
C THR A 29 5.26 7.45 0.66
N LYS A 30 5.58 6.23 1.14
CA LYS A 30 6.89 5.59 0.99
C LYS A 30 6.89 4.36 0.08
N GLY A 31 5.75 3.70 -0.07
CA GLY A 31 5.67 2.43 -0.78
C GLY A 31 4.29 1.79 -0.69
N ILE A 32 4.19 0.63 -1.32
CA ILE A 32 2.99 -0.21 -1.35
C ILE A 32 3.26 -1.47 -0.53
N LEU A 33 2.35 -1.74 0.40
CA LEU A 33 2.32 -2.99 1.16
C LEU A 33 1.14 -3.84 0.67
N ARG A 34 1.34 -5.15 0.62
CA ARG A 34 0.33 -6.14 0.24
C ARG A 34 0.20 -7.20 1.31
N PHE A 35 -0.75 -8.10 1.12
CA PHE A 35 -1.01 -9.20 2.04
C PHE A 35 -0.73 -10.51 1.33
N ASP A 36 0.00 -11.39 2.01
CA ASP A 36 0.29 -12.73 1.53
C ASP A 36 -1.03 -13.49 1.27
N PRO A 37 -1.17 -14.20 0.13
CA PRO A 37 -2.45 -14.81 -0.24
C PRO A 37 -2.87 -15.95 0.69
N GLU A 38 -1.96 -16.58 1.43
CA GLU A 38 -2.26 -17.70 2.31
C GLU A 38 -2.34 -17.25 3.77
N THR A 39 -1.23 -16.73 4.30
CA THR A 39 -1.10 -16.29 5.69
C THR A 39 -1.86 -15.00 5.98
N LYS A 40 -2.10 -14.18 4.95
CA LYS A 40 -2.68 -12.83 5.05
C LYS A 40 -1.84 -11.84 5.86
N GLU A 41 -0.57 -12.16 6.08
CA GLU A 41 0.37 -11.27 6.71
C GLU A 41 0.80 -10.16 5.74
N MET A 42 0.99 -8.96 6.27
CA MET A 42 1.37 -7.81 5.47
C MET A 42 2.87 -7.84 5.16
N PHE A 43 3.23 -7.55 3.92
CA PHE A 43 4.61 -7.47 3.45
C PHE A 43 4.83 -6.24 2.55
N LEU A 44 6.08 -5.79 2.46
CA LEU A 44 6.48 -4.72 1.53
C LEU A 44 6.51 -5.25 0.09
N ASP A 45 5.71 -4.67 -0.80
CA ASP A 45 5.62 -5.05 -2.23
C ASP A 45 6.51 -4.15 -3.11
N SER A 46 6.48 -2.84 -2.86
CA SER A 46 7.30 -1.88 -3.61
C SER A 46 7.66 -0.65 -2.79
N VAL A 47 8.81 -0.05 -3.11
CA VAL A 47 9.21 1.27 -2.61
C VAL A 47 8.84 2.34 -3.64
N HIS A 48 8.53 3.55 -3.21
CA HIS A 48 8.38 4.68 -4.14
C HIS A 48 9.76 5.20 -4.57
N PRO A 49 9.85 5.89 -5.74
CA PRO A 49 11.13 6.40 -6.22
C PRO A 49 11.87 7.24 -5.18
N GLY A 50 13.14 6.91 -4.96
CA GLY A 50 14.02 7.59 -3.99
C GLY A 50 13.87 7.13 -2.53
N VAL A 51 13.01 6.15 -2.23
CA VAL A 51 12.84 5.58 -0.88
C VAL A 51 13.56 4.25 -0.76
N SER A 52 14.33 4.05 0.31
CA SER A 52 14.99 2.77 0.59
C SER A 52 14.10 1.82 1.41
N VAL A 53 14.37 0.52 1.31
CA VAL A 53 13.72 -0.48 2.18
C VAL A 53 14.01 -0.19 3.65
N GLU A 54 15.24 0.17 3.97
CA GLU A 54 15.67 0.51 5.34
C GLU A 54 14.84 1.66 5.93
N GLU A 55 14.57 2.70 5.14
CA GLU A 55 13.73 3.80 5.58
C GLU A 55 12.32 3.34 5.95
N ILE A 56 11.72 2.45 5.17
CA ILE A 56 10.40 1.88 5.48
C ILE A 56 10.45 1.08 6.78
N LEU A 57 11.47 0.23 6.95
CA LEU A 57 11.63 -0.57 8.17
C LEU A 57 11.80 0.32 9.41
N ASN A 58 12.61 1.37 9.33
CA ASN A 58 12.79 2.35 10.41
C ASN A 58 11.50 3.12 10.77
N HIS A 59 10.57 3.24 9.83
CA HIS A 59 9.26 3.86 10.02
C HIS A 59 8.13 2.86 10.33
N THR A 60 8.43 1.57 10.45
CA THR A 60 7.45 0.52 10.72
C THR A 60 7.66 -0.05 12.12
N GLY A 61 6.63 0.03 12.98
CA GLY A 61 6.73 -0.31 14.41
C GLY A 61 6.73 -1.81 14.74
N TRP A 62 6.91 -2.68 13.75
CA TRP A 62 6.98 -4.13 13.91
C TRP A 62 7.92 -4.71 12.84
N ASP A 63 8.25 -6.00 12.98
CA ASP A 63 9.08 -6.71 12.01
C ASP A 63 8.32 -6.93 10.69
N LEU A 64 8.51 -6.01 9.75
CA LEU A 64 7.81 -6.02 8.46
C LEU A 64 8.48 -7.01 7.50
N LYS A 65 7.70 -7.99 7.06
CA LYS A 65 8.15 -8.92 6.00
C LYS A 65 8.39 -8.20 4.69
N LEU A 66 9.39 -8.67 3.96
CA LEU A 66 9.68 -8.21 2.60
C LEU A 66 9.09 -9.22 1.59
N GLY A 67 8.55 -8.70 0.49
CA GLY A 67 8.21 -9.52 -0.67
C GLY A 67 9.46 -10.17 -1.29
N LEU A 68 9.23 -11.22 -2.09
CA LEU A 68 10.31 -11.96 -2.77
C LEU A 68 11.20 -11.07 -3.66
N GLU A 69 10.60 -10.06 -4.27
CA GLU A 69 11.28 -9.05 -5.06
C GLU A 69 10.71 -7.68 -4.71
N ILE A 70 11.56 -6.79 -4.20
CA ILE A 70 11.17 -5.40 -3.94
C ILE A 70 11.54 -4.56 -5.13
N LYS A 71 10.52 -4.06 -5.83
CA LYS A 71 10.67 -3.18 -6.97
C LYS A 71 10.41 -1.73 -6.60
N GLU A 72 10.93 -0.83 -7.41
CA GLU A 72 10.49 0.55 -7.39
C GLU A 72 9.10 0.67 -8.03
N THR A 73 8.25 1.51 -7.44
CA THR A 73 6.91 1.81 -7.95
C THR A 73 7.06 2.65 -9.20
N SER A 74 6.46 2.21 -10.31
CA SER A 74 6.54 2.95 -11.56
C SER A 74 5.95 4.36 -11.40
N PRO A 75 6.65 5.42 -11.85
CA PRO A 75 6.09 6.75 -11.82
C PRO A 75 4.89 6.85 -12.78
N PRO A 76 3.93 7.76 -12.52
CA PRO A 76 2.79 7.96 -13.41
C PRO A 76 3.23 8.32 -14.83
N ASN A 77 2.59 7.73 -15.83
CA ASN A 77 2.88 8.02 -17.23
C ASN A 77 2.26 9.37 -17.66
N ARG A 78 2.59 9.82 -18.88
CA ARG A 78 2.15 11.13 -19.40
C ARG A 78 0.62 11.26 -19.48
N GLU A 79 -0.08 10.21 -19.88
CA GLU A 79 -1.55 10.23 -19.98
C GLU A 79 -2.19 10.24 -18.59
N GLU A 80 -1.67 9.45 -17.65
CA GLU A 80 -2.10 9.48 -16.25
C GLU A 80 -1.90 10.87 -15.64
N LEU A 81 -0.73 11.49 -15.82
CA LEU A 81 -0.46 12.85 -15.34
C LEU A 81 -1.40 13.88 -15.98
N ARG A 82 -1.71 13.74 -17.28
CA ARG A 82 -2.70 14.60 -17.96
C ARG A 82 -4.08 14.46 -17.32
N LEU A 83 -4.53 13.23 -17.05
CA LEU A 83 -5.82 12.96 -16.42
C LEU A 83 -5.87 13.46 -14.98
N ILE A 84 -4.83 13.23 -14.19
CA ILE A 84 -4.72 13.73 -12.81
C ILE A 84 -4.88 15.25 -12.79
N ARG A 85 -4.12 15.98 -13.62
CA ARG A 85 -4.21 17.45 -13.71
C ARG A 85 -5.58 17.93 -14.20
N ARG A 86 -6.27 17.14 -15.03
CA ARG A 86 -7.63 17.44 -15.49
C ARG A 86 -8.66 17.30 -14.36
N PHE A 87 -8.52 16.29 -13.50
CA PHE A 87 -9.44 16.03 -12.39
C PHE A 87 -9.12 16.82 -11.12
N ASP A 88 -7.89 17.30 -10.98
CA ASP A 88 -7.45 18.18 -9.89
C ASP A 88 -6.88 19.50 -10.45
N PRO A 89 -7.70 20.32 -11.15
CA PRO A 89 -7.22 21.51 -11.85
C PRO A 89 -6.70 22.62 -10.91
N GLN A 90 -7.12 22.60 -9.65
CA GLN A 90 -6.67 23.54 -8.61
C GLN A 90 -5.51 22.98 -7.78
N GLY A 91 -5.10 21.74 -8.02
CA GLY A 91 -4.02 21.08 -7.27
C GLY A 91 -4.36 20.87 -5.78
N PHE A 92 -5.63 20.70 -5.42
CA PHE A 92 -6.04 20.52 -4.03
C PHE A 92 -5.45 19.22 -3.44
N TRP A 93 -5.44 18.15 -4.23
CA TRP A 93 -4.94 16.84 -3.80
C TRP A 93 -3.45 16.67 -4.12
N THR A 94 -3.05 17.14 -5.28
CA THR A 94 -1.68 16.98 -5.79
C THR A 94 -0.72 18.03 -5.24
N ARG A 95 -1.22 19.09 -4.59
CA ARG A 95 -0.49 20.29 -4.16
C ARG A 95 0.33 20.84 -5.32
N ALA A 96 -0.25 21.76 -6.10
CA ALA A 96 0.49 22.45 -7.14
C ALA A 96 1.80 23.01 -6.55
N THR A 97 2.94 22.49 -6.99
CA THR A 97 4.23 23.09 -6.71
C THR A 97 4.19 24.47 -7.36
N GLN A 98 4.18 25.51 -6.52
CA GLN A 98 4.47 26.88 -6.95
C GLN A 98 5.91 26.96 -7.46
#